data_AF-A0A5C8PAD4-F1
#
_entry.id   AF-A0A5C8PAD4-F1
#
_cell.length_a   1.000
_cell.length_b   1.000
_cell.length_c   1.000
_cell.angle_alpha   90.00
_cell.angle_beta   90.00
_cell.angle_gamma   90.00
#
_symmetry.space_group_name_H-M   'P 1'
#
loop_
_entity.id
_entity.type
_entity.pdbx_description
1 polymer ?
#
loop_
_entity_poly.entity_id
_entity_poly.type
_entity_poly.pdbx_seq_one_letter_code
_entity_poly.pdbx_strand_id
1 'polypeptide(L)'
;MLGDSLTAGFGLPPEQALPTRLEQALKAAGRDVSVANHGVSGDTSAGGLARLDWTLGDKPKLVIVALGANDALRGLDPDETEKNLDAIITRTKAAGATVLLCGMKAPRNYGPEYAAKFDGLYERLAAKHGVALLPFLLDGVAMVQDLNQADGIHPNAKGVDTVVAHLAPAVIKVLDEMKKVSR
;
A
#
# COMPACT_ATOMS: atom_id res chain seq x y z
N MET A 1 0.72 8.37 -0.71
CA MET A 1 0.55 6.96 -0.28
C MET A 1 -0.60 6.90 0.70
N LEU A 2 -1.70 6.24 0.32
CA LEU A 2 -2.85 5.98 1.19
C LEU A 2 -2.61 4.64 1.90
N GLY A 3 -2.50 4.65 3.23
CA GLY A 3 -2.26 3.40 3.97
C GLY A 3 -2.47 3.51 5.46
N ASP A 4 -1.99 2.50 6.18
CA ASP A 4 -2.13 2.35 7.63
C ASP A 4 -0.81 2.68 8.39
N SER A 5 -0.52 1.99 9.50
CA SER A 5 0.69 2.16 10.30
C SER A 5 1.98 1.87 9.54
N LEU A 6 1.94 0.94 8.57
CA LEU A 6 3.08 0.63 7.70
C LEU A 6 3.47 1.83 6.84
N THR A 7 2.46 2.58 6.40
CA THR A 7 2.65 3.82 5.64
C THR A 7 2.97 5.00 6.57
N ALA A 8 2.33 5.08 7.73
CA ALA A 8 2.53 6.16 8.70
C ALA A 8 3.97 6.20 9.24
N GLY A 9 4.66 5.05 9.26
CA GLY A 9 5.98 4.92 9.87
C GLY A 9 5.87 4.73 11.39
N PHE A 10 4.90 3.92 11.84
CA PHE A 10 4.68 3.67 13.27
C PHE A 10 5.98 3.24 13.98
N GLY A 11 6.28 3.88 15.11
CA GLY A 11 7.49 3.60 15.90
C GLY A 11 8.80 4.09 15.28
N LEU A 12 8.77 4.74 14.11
CA LEU A 12 9.94 5.27 13.41
C LEU A 12 9.91 6.80 13.38
N PRO A 13 11.09 7.43 13.31
CA PRO A 13 11.14 8.87 13.05
C PRO A 13 10.70 9.17 11.60
N PRO A 14 10.16 10.37 11.31
CA PRO A 14 9.54 10.68 10.02
C PRO A 14 10.42 10.44 8.78
N GLU A 15 11.73 10.62 8.91
CA GLU A 15 12.72 10.39 7.86
C GLU A 15 12.90 8.91 7.49
N GLN A 16 12.47 8.00 8.37
CA GLN A 16 12.49 6.56 8.16
C GLN A 16 11.11 5.99 7.80
N ALA A 17 10.07 6.82 7.74
CA ALA A 17 8.75 6.39 7.28
C ALA A 17 8.80 5.95 5.81
N LEU A 18 7.99 4.95 5.46
CA LEU A 18 7.99 4.33 4.13
C LEU A 18 7.81 5.34 2.97
N PRO A 19 6.86 6.30 3.00
CA PRO A 19 6.74 7.32 1.96
C PRO A 19 8.00 8.17 1.79
N THR A 20 8.65 8.56 2.89
CA THR A 20 9.87 9.36 2.87
C THR A 20 11.03 8.60 2.23
N ARG A 21 11.24 7.34 2.64
CA ARG A 21 12.29 6.47 2.10
C ARG A 21 12.03 6.12 0.63
N LEU A 22 10.76 5.91 0.27
CA LEU A 22 10.36 5.72 -1.13
C LEU A 22 10.67 6.96 -1.98
N GLU A 23 10.35 8.17 -1.51
CA GLU A 23 10.67 9.41 -2.22
C GLU A 23 12.18 9.55 -2.46
N GLN A 24 13.00 9.28 -1.44
CA GLN A 24 14.46 9.32 -1.54
C GLN A 24 14.97 8.32 -2.61
N ALA A 25 14.45 7.09 -2.61
CA ALA A 25 14.83 6.09 -3.60
C ALA A 25 14.40 6.47 -5.03
N LEU A 26 13.20 7.03 -5.19
CA LEU A 26 12.71 7.51 -6.50
C LEU A 26 13.56 8.67 -7.02
N LYS A 27 13.92 9.63 -6.17
CA LYS A 27 14.82 10.74 -6.51
C LYS A 27 16.20 10.24 -6.91
N ALA A 28 16.76 9.29 -6.16
CA ALA A 28 18.03 8.65 -6.51
C ALA A 28 17.98 7.91 -7.87
N ALA A 29 16.81 7.40 -8.24
CA ALA A 29 16.54 6.80 -9.56
C ALA A 29 16.17 7.85 -10.65
N GLY A 30 16.40 9.14 -10.41
CA GLY A 30 16.15 10.21 -11.37
C GLY A 30 14.66 10.50 -11.62
N ARG A 31 13.79 10.14 -10.68
CA ARG A 31 12.37 10.52 -10.72
C ARG A 31 12.15 11.73 -9.82
N ASP A 32 11.86 12.87 -10.42
CA ASP A 32 11.48 14.10 -9.70
C ASP A 32 10.01 14.03 -9.30
N VAL A 33 9.76 13.45 -8.13
CA VAL A 33 8.42 13.27 -7.55
C VAL A 33 8.46 13.58 -6.05
N SER A 34 7.30 13.93 -5.51
CA SER A 34 7.04 13.96 -4.08
C SER A 34 6.10 12.82 -3.68
N VAL A 35 6.29 12.26 -2.49
CA VAL A 35 5.44 11.19 -1.95
C VAL A 35 4.79 11.65 -0.65
N ALA A 36 3.55 12.14 -0.76
CA ALA A 36 2.77 12.53 0.41
C ALA A 36 2.43 11.32 1.30
N ASN A 37 2.64 11.44 2.61
CA ASN A 37 2.28 10.43 3.59
C ASN A 37 0.82 10.61 4.03
N HIS A 38 -0.06 9.72 3.56
CA HIS A 38 -1.45 9.59 4.02
C HIS A 38 -1.66 8.27 4.77
N GLY A 39 -0.67 7.91 5.59
CA GLY A 39 -0.72 6.77 6.51
C GLY A 39 -1.41 7.13 7.83
N VAL A 40 -2.35 6.30 8.28
CA VAL A 40 -2.99 6.46 9.60
C VAL A 40 -2.92 5.13 10.34
N SER A 41 -2.19 5.10 11.45
CA SER A 41 -2.01 3.87 12.24
C SER A 41 -3.34 3.28 12.69
N GLY A 42 -3.54 1.98 12.41
CA GLY A 42 -4.75 1.24 12.79
C GLY A 42 -5.91 1.35 11.78
N ASP A 43 -5.73 2.07 10.67
CA ASP A 43 -6.75 2.14 9.61
C ASP A 43 -7.02 0.77 8.99
N THR A 44 -8.31 0.49 8.85
CA THR A 44 -8.81 -0.57 7.97
C THR A 44 -9.09 -0.03 6.57
N SER A 45 -9.43 -0.91 5.63
CA SER A 45 -9.94 -0.52 4.31
C SER A 45 -11.12 0.46 4.41
N ALA A 46 -12.02 0.27 5.36
CA ALA A 46 -13.16 1.15 5.61
C ALA A 46 -12.72 2.54 6.11
N GLY A 47 -11.75 2.60 7.03
CA GLY A 47 -11.19 3.85 7.54
C GLY A 47 -10.51 4.65 6.42
N GLY A 48 -9.69 3.98 5.61
CA GLY A 48 -9.06 4.58 4.44
C GLY A 48 -10.06 5.10 3.41
N LEU A 49 -11.15 4.36 3.15
CA LEU A 49 -12.23 4.79 2.26
C LEU A 49 -12.94 6.04 2.80
N ALA A 50 -13.21 6.09 4.10
CA ALA A 50 -13.91 7.21 4.73
C ALA A 50 -13.14 8.54 4.61
N ARG A 51 -11.80 8.49 4.59
CA ARG A 51 -10.93 9.67 4.45
C ARG A 51 -10.32 9.86 3.07
N LEU A 52 -10.77 9.10 2.08
CA LEU A 52 -10.18 9.14 0.74
C LEU A 52 -10.16 10.55 0.15
N ASP A 53 -11.19 11.36 0.40
CA ASP A 53 -11.27 12.72 -0.13
C ASP A 53 -10.14 13.63 0.39
N TRP A 54 -9.62 13.39 1.59
CA TRP A 54 -8.44 14.12 2.10
C TRP A 54 -7.20 13.78 1.31
N THR A 55 -7.01 12.50 0.96
CA THR A 55 -5.90 12.08 0.09
C THR A 55 -6.04 12.60 -1.33
N LEU A 56 -7.25 12.63 -1.88
CA LEU A 56 -7.51 13.15 -3.22
C LEU A 56 -7.46 14.69 -3.29
N GLY A 57 -7.61 15.38 -2.17
CA GLY A 57 -7.49 16.83 -2.05
C GLY A 57 -6.14 17.38 -2.52
N ASP A 58 -5.07 16.58 -2.37
CA ASP A 58 -3.73 16.90 -2.87
C ASP A 58 -3.60 16.83 -4.41
N LYS A 59 -4.68 16.41 -5.10
CA LYS A 59 -4.72 16.18 -6.55
C LYS A 59 -3.56 15.30 -7.04
N PRO A 60 -3.37 14.10 -6.45
CA PRO A 60 -2.25 13.23 -6.80
C PRO A 60 -2.38 12.72 -8.23
N LYS A 61 -1.23 12.56 -8.92
CA LYS A 61 -1.18 11.86 -10.22
C LYS A 61 -1.21 10.34 -10.06
N LEU A 62 -0.66 9.85 -8.96
CA LEU A 62 -0.57 8.44 -8.59
C LEU A 62 -0.96 8.29 -7.11
N VAL A 63 -1.88 7.38 -6.82
CA VAL A 63 -2.17 6.92 -5.46
C VAL A 63 -1.69 5.49 -5.32
N ILE A 64 -0.75 5.29 -4.40
CA ILE A 64 -0.33 3.98 -3.93
C ILE A 64 -1.26 3.61 -2.77
N VAL A 65 -2.03 2.54 -2.91
CA VAL A 65 -3.02 2.05 -1.94
C VAL A 65 -2.43 0.86 -1.18
N ALA A 66 -2.13 1.05 0.09
CA ALA A 66 -1.52 0.07 1.00
C ALA A 66 -2.40 -0.10 2.25
N LEU A 67 -3.55 -0.73 2.09
CA LEU A 67 -4.56 -0.96 3.13
C LEU A 67 -4.99 -2.43 3.14
N GLY A 68 -5.60 -2.85 4.25
CA GLY A 68 -6.12 -4.20 4.44
C GLY A 68 -5.36 -5.00 5.51
N ALA A 69 -4.19 -4.55 5.94
CA ALA A 69 -3.42 -5.25 6.97
C ALA A 69 -4.21 -5.37 8.28
N ASN A 70 -4.82 -4.27 8.73
CA ASN A 70 -5.64 -4.26 9.95
C ASN A 70 -6.95 -5.04 9.79
N ASP A 71 -7.52 -5.10 8.59
CA ASP A 71 -8.68 -5.94 8.30
C ASP A 71 -8.33 -7.41 8.54
N ALA A 72 -7.20 -7.86 8.00
CA ALA A 72 -6.69 -9.21 8.18
C ALA A 72 -6.28 -9.52 9.64
N LEU A 73 -5.59 -8.59 10.31
CA LEU A 73 -5.18 -8.75 11.71
C LEU A 73 -6.37 -8.81 12.68
N ARG A 74 -7.53 -8.24 12.29
CA ARG A 74 -8.77 -8.27 13.07
C ARG A 74 -9.73 -9.37 12.64
N GLY A 75 -9.39 -10.14 11.61
CA GLY A 75 -10.27 -11.19 11.05
C GLY A 75 -11.58 -10.64 10.48
N LEU A 76 -11.57 -9.42 9.92
CA LEU A 76 -12.76 -8.85 9.28
C LEU A 76 -13.12 -9.63 8.00
N ASP A 77 -14.38 -9.57 7.59
CA ASP A 77 -14.85 -10.24 6.38
C ASP A 77 -14.09 -9.74 5.14
N PRO A 78 -13.36 -10.61 4.40
CA PRO A 78 -12.63 -10.21 3.21
C PRO A 78 -13.52 -9.61 2.12
N ASP A 79 -14.82 -9.92 2.06
CA ASP A 79 -15.73 -9.31 1.07
C ASP A 79 -15.94 -7.82 1.34
N GLU A 80 -16.04 -7.42 2.62
CA GLU A 80 -16.13 -6.00 2.97
C GLU A 80 -14.80 -5.28 2.71
N THR A 81 -13.66 -5.93 2.98
CA THR A 81 -12.35 -5.39 2.59
C THR A 81 -12.25 -5.20 1.08
N GLU A 82 -12.64 -6.19 0.28
CA GLU A 82 -12.63 -6.12 -1.18
C GLU A 82 -13.53 -5.00 -1.69
N LYS A 83 -14.75 -4.88 -1.15
CA LYS A 83 -15.70 -3.81 -1.49
C LYS A 83 -15.18 -2.41 -1.15
N ASN A 84 -14.52 -2.24 -0.01
CA ASN A 84 -13.94 -0.95 0.37
C ASN A 84 -12.78 -0.56 -0.57
N LEU A 85 -11.89 -1.51 -0.87
CA LEU A 85 -10.78 -1.29 -1.81
C LEU A 85 -11.29 -1.04 -3.24
N ASP A 86 -12.33 -1.74 -3.68
CA ASP A 86 -13.02 -1.50 -4.95
C ASP A 86 -13.50 -0.05 -5.07
N ALA A 87 -14.15 0.45 -4.02
CA ALA A 87 -14.63 1.83 -3.95
C ALA A 87 -13.46 2.83 -3.95
N ILE A 88 -12.38 2.54 -3.22
CA ILE A 88 -11.17 3.38 -3.21
C ILE A 88 -10.57 3.49 -4.61
N ILE A 89 -10.38 2.36 -5.30
CA ILE A 89 -9.80 2.33 -6.64
C ILE A 89 -10.70 3.09 -7.63
N THR A 90 -12.01 2.82 -7.58
CA THR A 90 -13.00 3.47 -8.46
C THR A 90 -13.00 4.99 -8.29
N ARG A 91 -13.10 5.48 -7.05
CA ARG A 91 -13.14 6.92 -6.76
C ARG A 91 -11.82 7.62 -7.10
N THR A 92 -10.69 6.94 -6.86
CA THR A 92 -9.37 7.47 -7.21
C THR A 92 -9.22 7.64 -8.73
N LYS A 93 -9.64 6.64 -9.51
CA LYS A 93 -9.63 6.74 -10.98
C LYS A 93 -10.60 7.81 -11.48
N ALA A 94 -11.78 7.94 -10.87
CA ALA A 94 -12.75 8.98 -11.22
C ALA A 94 -12.20 10.40 -10.94
N ALA A 95 -11.31 10.55 -9.96
CA ALA A 95 -10.58 11.80 -9.70
C ALA A 95 -9.39 12.04 -10.66
N GLY A 96 -9.18 11.16 -11.65
CA GLY A 96 -8.12 11.29 -12.66
C GLY A 96 -6.75 10.79 -12.22
N ALA A 97 -6.65 10.12 -11.07
CA ALA A 97 -5.38 9.59 -10.58
C ALA A 97 -5.17 8.13 -11.01
N THR A 98 -3.92 7.77 -11.34
CA THR A 98 -3.50 6.37 -11.51
C THR A 98 -3.43 5.68 -10.15
N VAL A 99 -3.65 4.37 -10.12
CA VAL A 99 -3.59 3.55 -8.90
C VAL A 99 -2.49 2.51 -9.03
N LEU A 100 -1.66 2.39 -7.98
CA LEU A 100 -0.86 1.21 -7.69
C LEU A 100 -1.46 0.55 -6.45
N LEU A 101 -1.99 -0.66 -6.60
CA LEU A 101 -2.50 -1.45 -5.48
C LEU A 101 -1.35 -2.26 -4.87
N CYS A 102 -1.20 -2.21 -3.54
CA CYS A 102 -0.25 -3.03 -2.81
C CYS A 102 -0.99 -4.12 -2.04
N GLY A 103 -0.69 -5.37 -2.36
CA GLY A 103 -1.30 -6.52 -1.72
C GLY A 103 -0.81 -6.75 -0.29
N MET A 104 -1.70 -7.32 0.52
CA MET A 104 -1.42 -7.81 1.87
C MET A 104 -1.80 -9.28 1.97
N LYS A 105 -1.22 -9.98 2.94
CA LYS A 105 -1.54 -11.39 3.23
C LYS A 105 -2.19 -11.54 4.59
N ALA A 106 -3.14 -12.45 4.69
CA ALA A 106 -3.79 -12.77 5.95
C ALA A 106 -2.88 -13.61 6.87
N PRO A 107 -2.96 -13.39 8.20
CA PRO A 107 -2.48 -14.34 9.18
C PRO A 107 -3.08 -15.73 8.95
N ARG A 108 -2.24 -16.77 9.03
CA ARG A 108 -2.66 -18.16 8.73
C ARG A 108 -3.51 -18.80 9.84
N ASN A 109 -3.59 -18.19 11.02
CA ASN A 109 -4.35 -18.67 12.16
C ASN A 109 -5.88 -18.58 11.98
N TYR A 110 -6.39 -17.78 11.03
CA TYR A 110 -7.82 -17.73 10.69
C TYR A 110 -8.28 -18.87 9.75
N GLY A 111 -7.37 -19.78 9.38
CA GLY A 111 -7.66 -20.92 8.54
C GLY A 111 -7.44 -20.68 7.04
N PRO A 112 -7.33 -21.75 6.24
CA PRO A 112 -6.94 -21.68 4.84
C PRO A 112 -7.99 -20.99 3.96
N GLU A 113 -9.28 -21.14 4.27
CA GLU A 113 -10.36 -20.52 3.49
C GLU A 113 -10.35 -18.99 3.61
N TYR A 114 -10.25 -18.47 4.83
CA TYR A 114 -10.11 -17.03 5.08
C TYR A 114 -8.88 -16.48 4.35
N ALA A 115 -7.75 -17.17 4.50
CA ALA A 115 -6.50 -16.69 3.94
C ALA A 115 -6.48 -16.73 2.40
N ALA A 116 -7.09 -17.75 1.78
CA ALA A 116 -7.24 -17.81 0.33
C ALA A 116 -8.16 -16.70 -0.21
N LYS A 117 -9.29 -16.45 0.48
CA LYS A 117 -10.23 -15.40 0.12
C LYS A 117 -9.59 -14.02 0.21
N PHE A 118 -8.90 -13.76 1.32
CA PHE A 118 -8.23 -12.50 1.59
C PHE A 118 -7.04 -12.26 0.65
N ASP A 119 -6.10 -13.21 0.54
CA ASP A 119 -4.90 -13.03 -0.29
C ASP A 119 -5.29 -12.80 -1.78
N GLY A 120 -6.34 -13.47 -2.26
CA GLY A 120 -6.78 -13.37 -3.65
C GLY A 120 -7.51 -12.07 -4.02
N LEU A 121 -7.96 -11.25 -3.05
CA LEU A 121 -8.75 -10.05 -3.35
C LEU A 121 -7.96 -9.02 -4.16
N TYR A 122 -6.65 -8.90 -3.91
CA TYR A 122 -5.83 -7.88 -4.55
C TYR A 122 -5.62 -8.16 -6.03
N GLU A 123 -5.44 -9.43 -6.42
CA GLU A 123 -5.35 -9.84 -7.82
C GLU A 123 -6.68 -9.64 -8.55
N ARG A 124 -7.80 -10.01 -7.91
CA ARG A 124 -9.15 -9.78 -8.47
C ARG A 124 -9.41 -8.30 -8.71
N LEU A 125 -9.12 -7.44 -7.74
CA LEU A 125 -9.29 -5.99 -7.86
C LEU A 125 -8.36 -5.38 -8.92
N ALA A 126 -7.10 -5.79 -8.96
CA ALA A 126 -6.15 -5.33 -9.95
C ALA A 126 -6.60 -5.67 -11.38
N ALA A 127 -7.05 -6.91 -11.59
CA ALA A 127 -7.59 -7.36 -12.88
C ALA A 127 -8.89 -6.62 -13.23
N LYS A 128 -9.84 -6.51 -12.29
CA LYS A 128 -11.14 -5.82 -12.49
C LYS A 128 -10.94 -4.38 -12.94
N HIS A 129 -9.99 -3.67 -12.33
CA HIS A 129 -9.77 -2.24 -12.60
C HIS A 129 -8.69 -1.95 -13.63
N GLY A 130 -7.93 -2.96 -14.07
CA GLY A 130 -6.75 -2.78 -14.92
C GLY A 130 -5.70 -1.87 -14.28
N VAL A 131 -5.46 -2.02 -12.97
CA VAL A 131 -4.47 -1.22 -12.22
C VAL A 131 -3.23 -2.04 -11.94
N ALA A 132 -2.09 -1.36 -11.75
CA ALA A 132 -0.86 -2.04 -11.37
C ALA A 132 -0.98 -2.66 -9.98
N LEU A 133 -0.35 -3.81 -9.79
CA LEU A 133 -0.33 -4.56 -8.52
C LEU A 133 1.11 -4.83 -8.10
N LEU A 134 1.44 -4.45 -6.86
CA LEU A 134 2.54 -5.06 -6.11
C LEU A 134 1.92 -6.22 -5.29
N PRO A 135 2.20 -7.50 -5.60
CA PRO A 135 1.45 -8.63 -5.02
C PRO A 135 1.49 -8.71 -3.50
N PHE A 136 2.62 -8.34 -2.89
CA PHE A 136 2.72 -8.28 -1.43
C PHE A 136 3.68 -7.17 -1.00
N LEU A 137 3.19 -6.23 -0.20
CA LEU A 137 3.98 -5.08 0.27
C LEU A 137 5.13 -5.50 1.19
N LEU A 138 4.91 -6.49 2.06
CA LEU A 138 5.87 -6.94 3.07
C LEU A 138 6.65 -8.19 2.61
N ASP A 139 6.80 -8.38 1.31
CA ASP A 139 7.60 -9.50 0.79
C ASP A 139 9.05 -9.39 1.29
N GLY A 140 9.61 -10.52 1.74
CA GLY A 140 10.91 -10.56 2.40
C GLY A 140 11.02 -9.86 3.77
N VAL A 141 9.95 -9.24 4.29
CA VAL A 141 9.93 -8.52 5.57
C VAL A 141 9.03 -9.19 6.59
N ALA A 142 7.82 -9.58 6.20
CA ALA A 142 6.87 -10.19 7.13
C ALA A 142 7.48 -11.43 7.80
N MET A 143 7.32 -11.55 9.12
CA MET A 143 7.84 -12.65 9.94
C MET A 143 9.37 -12.75 10.04
N VAL A 144 10.13 -11.79 9.49
CA VAL A 144 11.59 -11.72 9.65
C VAL A 144 11.94 -10.85 10.85
N GLN A 145 12.34 -11.47 11.97
CA GLN A 145 12.53 -10.79 13.25
C GLN A 145 13.47 -9.56 13.14
N ASP A 146 14.60 -9.70 12.43
CA ASP A 146 15.59 -8.61 12.30
C ASP A 146 15.12 -7.41 11.46
N LEU A 147 14.02 -7.58 10.70
CA LEU A 147 13.44 -6.53 9.86
C LEU A 147 12.17 -5.94 10.48
N ASN A 148 11.69 -6.47 11.61
CA ASN A 148 10.53 -5.96 12.31
C ASN A 148 10.92 -5.36 13.67
N GLN A 149 9.99 -4.60 14.24
CA GLN A 149 10.03 -4.14 15.61
C GLN A 149 9.71 -5.29 16.57
N ALA A 150 9.80 -5.04 17.88
CA ALA A 150 9.57 -6.07 18.89
C ALA A 150 8.17 -6.71 18.86
N ASP A 151 7.20 -6.05 18.22
CA ASP A 151 5.85 -6.61 18.01
C ASP A 151 5.77 -7.67 16.89
N GLY A 152 6.80 -7.80 16.05
CA GLY A 152 6.84 -8.74 14.93
C GLY A 152 5.92 -8.39 13.75
N ILE A 153 5.27 -7.22 13.78
CA ILE A 153 4.28 -6.80 12.77
C ILE A 153 4.78 -5.59 11.99
N HIS A 154 5.39 -4.61 12.68
CA HIS A 154 5.79 -3.36 12.06
C HIS A 154 7.26 -3.43 11.61
N PRO A 155 7.59 -3.08 10.36
CA PRO A 155 8.97 -2.98 9.92
C PRO A 155 9.76 -1.98 10.78
N ASN A 156 11.01 -2.32 11.08
CA ASN A 156 12.00 -1.36 11.57
C ASN A 156 12.64 -0.62 10.37
N ALA A 157 13.60 0.26 10.61
CA ALA A 157 14.27 1.01 9.53
C ALA A 157 14.84 0.12 8.41
N LYS A 158 15.44 -1.04 8.76
CA LYS A 158 15.97 -1.99 7.79
C LYS A 158 14.85 -2.65 7.00
N GLY A 159 13.76 -3.03 7.68
CA GLY A 159 12.58 -3.58 7.03
C GLY A 159 11.94 -2.60 6.05
N VAL A 160 11.86 -1.31 6.41
CA VAL A 160 11.38 -0.27 5.49
C VAL A 160 12.27 -0.19 4.24
N ASP A 161 13.59 -0.23 4.40
CA ASP A 161 14.51 -0.24 3.26
C ASP A 161 14.31 -1.47 2.36
N THR A 162 14.03 -2.64 2.94
CA THR A 162 13.65 -3.84 2.17
C THR A 162 12.32 -3.64 1.42
N VAL A 163 11.30 -3.06 2.06
CA VAL A 163 10.02 -2.74 1.38
C VAL A 163 10.25 -1.79 0.20
N VAL A 164 11.07 -0.76 0.39
CA VAL A 164 11.38 0.22 -0.67
C VAL A 164 12.08 -0.44 -1.86
N ALA A 165 12.95 -1.44 -1.62
CA ALA A 165 13.70 -2.11 -2.66
C ALA A 165 12.82 -2.78 -3.74
N HIS A 166 11.64 -3.31 -3.38
CA HIS A 166 10.68 -3.84 -4.35
C HIS A 166 9.53 -2.88 -4.70
N LEU A 167 9.18 -1.94 -3.81
CA LEU A 167 8.14 -0.95 -4.10
C LEU A 167 8.60 0.09 -5.12
N ALA A 168 9.85 0.58 -5.03
CA ALA A 168 10.35 1.62 -5.92
C ALA A 168 10.36 1.20 -7.40
N PRO A 169 10.84 -0.01 -7.79
CA PRO A 169 10.73 -0.48 -9.17
C PRO A 169 9.28 -0.56 -9.69
N ALA A 170 8.33 -0.99 -8.84
CA ALA A 170 6.91 -1.05 -9.21
C ALA A 170 6.36 0.36 -9.47
N VAL A 171 6.68 1.33 -8.62
CA VAL A 171 6.28 2.73 -8.80
C VAL A 171 6.92 3.33 -10.06
N ILE A 172 8.21 3.09 -10.28
CA ILE A 172 8.93 3.57 -11.49
C ILE A 172 8.24 3.08 -12.76
N LYS A 173 7.88 1.79 -12.81
CA LYS A 173 7.17 1.21 -13.96
C LYS A 173 5.86 1.94 -14.23
N VAL A 174 5.06 2.21 -13.20
CA VAL A 174 3.80 2.96 -13.34
C VAL A 174 4.05 4.38 -13.82
N LEU A 175 5.04 5.08 -13.25
CA LEU A 175 5.39 6.44 -13.68
C LEU A 175 5.82 6.50 -15.15
N ASP A 176 6.54 5.50 -15.63
CA ASP A 176 6.99 5.42 -17.03
C ASP A 176 5.82 5.11 -17.98
N GLU A 177 4.86 4.29 -17.56
CA GLU A 177 3.61 4.05 -18.30
C GLU A 177 2.74 5.31 -18.40
N MET A 178 2.59 6.06 -17.30
CA MET A 178 1.85 7.32 -17.28
C MET A 178 2.42 8.37 -18.26
N LYS A 179 3.75 8.43 -18.39
CA LYS A 179 4.42 9.34 -19.35
C LYS A 179 4.14 8.97 -20.80
N LYS A 180 3.94 7.68 -21.12
CA LYS A 180 3.61 7.24 -22.48
C LYS A 180 2.20 7.65 -22.89
N VAL A 181 1.25 7.63 -21.95
CA VAL A 181 -0.15 8.02 -22.19
C VAL A 181 -0.32 9.54 -22.33
N SER A 182 0.58 10.32 -21.72
CA SER A 182 0.54 11.79 -21.77
C SER A 182 1.22 12.40 -23.00
N ARG A 183 1.74 11.58 -23.92
CA ARG A 183 2.34 11.99 -25.20
C ARG A 183 1.40 11.63 -26.34
#